data_AF-A0A379WN02-F1
#
_entry.id   AF-A0A379WN02-F1
#
_cell.length_a   1.000
_cell.length_b   1.000
_cell.length_c   1.000
_cell.angle_alpha   90.00
_cell.angle_beta   90.00
_cell.angle_gamma   90.00
#
_symmetry.space_group_name_H-M   'P 1'
#
loop_
_entity.id
_entity.type
_entity.pdbx_description
1 polymer ?
#
loop_
_entity_poly.entity_id
_entity_poly.type
_entity_poly.pdbx_seq_one_letter_code
_entity_poly.pdbx_strand_id
1 'polypeptide(L)'
;MSIDADLKAGIIDADAARERRSVLERESQLYGSFDGAMKFIKGDAIAGIIIIFVNFIGGISVGMTRHGMDLSSALSTYTMLTIGDGLVAQIPALLIAISAGFIVTRVNGDSDNMGRNIMTQLLNNPFVLVVTAILTISMGTLPGFPLPVFVILSVVLSVLFYFKFREAKRSAAKPKTSKGEQPLSIEEKRRVVVRTDWRSR
;
A
#
# COMPACT_ATOMS: atom_id res chain seq x y z
N MET A 1 -16.44 16.33 -22.84
CA MET A 1 -17.00 17.29 -23.81
C MET A 1 -17.84 18.40 -23.17
N SER A 2 -18.51 18.19 -22.02
CA SER A 2 -19.23 19.26 -21.31
C SER A 2 -18.31 20.38 -20.81
N ILE A 3 -17.11 20.07 -20.32
CA ILE A 3 -16.14 21.07 -19.82
C ILE A 3 -15.77 22.10 -20.90
N ASP A 4 -15.61 21.67 -22.15
CA ASP A 4 -15.26 22.57 -23.27
C ASP A 4 -16.45 23.44 -23.69
N ALA A 5 -17.67 22.92 -23.53
CA ALA A 5 -18.90 23.67 -23.78
C ALA A 5 -19.12 24.73 -22.68
N ASP A 6 -18.89 24.38 -21.41
CA ASP A 6 -19.01 25.29 -20.27
C ASP A 6 -17.97 26.43 -20.36
N LEU A 7 -16.74 26.14 -20.79
CA LEU A 7 -15.70 27.15 -21.01
C LEU A 7 -16.07 28.10 -22.15
N LYS A 8 -16.57 27.57 -23.28
CA LYS A 8 -17.02 28.39 -24.42
C LYS A 8 -18.27 29.21 -24.09
N ALA A 9 -19.13 28.72 -23.21
CA ALA A 9 -20.32 29.42 -22.72
C ALA A 9 -20.00 30.44 -21.61
N GLY A 10 -18.74 30.55 -21.16
CA GLY A 10 -18.32 31.46 -20.10
C GLY A 10 -18.84 31.09 -18.70
N ILE A 11 -19.34 29.85 -18.52
CA ILE A 11 -19.85 29.35 -17.23
C ILE A 11 -18.70 29.05 -16.27
N ILE A 12 -17.54 28.67 -16.81
CA ILE A 12 -16.30 28.40 -16.06
C ILE A 12 -15.11 29.12 -16.71
N ASP A 13 -14.10 29.48 -15.92
CA ASP A 13 -12.86 30.05 -16.44
C ASP A 13 -11.85 28.97 -16.90
N ALA A 14 -10.72 29.41 -17.45
CA ALA A 14 -9.67 28.52 -17.96
C ALA A 14 -8.96 27.68 -16.88
N ASP A 15 -8.77 28.22 -15.68
CA ASP A 15 -8.14 27.53 -14.56
C ASP A 15 -9.08 26.47 -13.98
N ALA A 16 -10.36 26.80 -13.80
CA ALA A 16 -11.41 25.86 -13.40
C ALA A 16 -11.60 24.74 -14.44
N ALA A 17 -11.54 25.07 -15.74
CA ALA A 17 -11.58 24.07 -16.80
C ALA A 17 -10.35 23.14 -16.76
N ARG A 18 -9.16 23.67 -16.47
CA ARG A 18 -7.92 22.89 -16.32
C ARG A 18 -7.99 21.94 -15.13
N GLU A 19 -8.47 22.41 -13.99
CA GLU A 19 -8.66 21.58 -12.80
C GLU A 19 -9.66 20.44 -13.06
N ARG A 20 -10.84 20.77 -13.62
CA ARG A 20 -11.85 19.75 -13.97
C ARG A 20 -11.34 18.73 -14.97
N ARG A 21 -10.53 19.14 -15.96
CA ARG A 21 -9.88 18.20 -16.89
C ARG A 21 -8.91 17.27 -16.17
N SER A 22 -8.11 17.80 -15.24
CA SER A 22 -7.19 16.97 -14.45
C SER A 22 -7.94 15.95 -13.59
N VAL A 23 -9.06 16.35 -12.98
CA VAL A 23 -9.90 15.43 -12.21
C VAL A 23 -10.49 14.34 -13.12
N LEU A 24 -11.03 14.71 -14.28
CA LEU A 24 -11.60 13.76 -15.24
C LEU A 24 -10.54 12.79 -15.80
N GLU A 25 -9.33 13.27 -16.05
CA GLU A 25 -8.20 12.44 -16.47
C GLU A 25 -7.82 11.41 -15.40
N ARG A 26 -7.76 11.83 -14.13
CA ARG A 26 -7.51 10.91 -13.00
C ARG A 26 -8.61 9.87 -12.87
N GLU A 27 -9.86 10.28 -13.01
CA GLU A 27 -11.01 9.37 -12.96
C GLU A 27 -10.96 8.36 -14.12
N SER A 28 -10.67 8.81 -15.33
CA SER A 28 -10.50 7.95 -16.50
C SER A 28 -9.34 6.96 -16.34
N GLN A 29 -8.19 7.42 -15.84
CA GLN A 29 -7.03 6.56 -15.58
C GLN A 29 -7.32 5.53 -14.49
N LEU A 30 -8.04 5.93 -13.44
CA LEU A 30 -8.48 5.05 -12.36
C LEU A 30 -9.39 3.94 -12.92
N TYR A 31 -10.42 4.30 -13.68
CA TYR A 31 -11.34 3.33 -14.28
C TYR A 31 -10.65 2.43 -15.31
N GLY A 32 -9.73 2.96 -16.12
CA GLY A 32 -8.92 2.15 -17.05
C GLY A 32 -8.03 1.15 -16.33
N SER A 33 -7.41 1.56 -15.22
CA SER A 33 -6.58 0.70 -14.39
C SER A 33 -7.40 -0.36 -13.64
N PHE A 34 -8.60 -0.01 -13.18
CA PHE A 34 -9.54 -0.94 -12.55
C PHE A 34 -10.08 -1.99 -13.53
N ASP A 35 -10.46 -1.61 -14.75
CA ASP A 35 -10.90 -2.58 -15.77
C ASP A 35 -9.77 -3.55 -16.13
N GLY A 36 -8.55 -3.04 -16.30
CA GLY A 36 -7.36 -3.86 -16.49
C GLY A 36 -7.14 -4.85 -15.33
N ALA A 37 -7.05 -4.34 -14.10
CA ALA A 37 -6.88 -5.17 -12.90
C ALA A 37 -7.97 -6.23 -12.75
N MET A 38 -9.24 -5.88 -13.00
CA MET A 38 -10.36 -6.83 -12.94
C MET A 38 -10.27 -7.94 -13.99
N LYS A 39 -9.78 -7.65 -15.19
CA LYS A 39 -9.52 -8.68 -16.22
C LYS A 39 -8.41 -9.64 -15.80
N PHE A 40 -7.32 -9.13 -15.20
CA PHE A 40 -6.23 -9.97 -14.68
C PHE A 40 -6.70 -10.84 -13.52
N ILE A 41 -7.45 -10.29 -12.57
CA ILE A 41 -7.98 -11.05 -11.42
C ILE A 41 -8.97 -12.14 -11.89
N LYS A 42 -9.86 -11.83 -12.84
CA LYS A 42 -10.78 -12.83 -13.42
C LYS A 42 -10.00 -13.93 -14.15
N GLY A 43 -8.98 -13.57 -14.91
CA GLY A 43 -8.11 -14.53 -15.60
C GLY A 43 -7.37 -15.45 -14.64
N ASP A 44 -6.78 -14.89 -13.58
CA ASP A 44 -6.06 -15.63 -12.54
C ASP A 44 -6.99 -16.59 -11.78
N ALA A 45 -8.21 -16.14 -11.44
CA ALA A 45 -9.22 -16.98 -10.79
C ALA A 45 -9.67 -18.15 -11.68
N ILE A 46 -9.91 -17.91 -12.97
CA ILE A 46 -10.31 -18.95 -13.93
C ILE A 46 -9.17 -19.96 -14.10
N ALA A 47 -7.94 -19.49 -14.29
CA ALA A 47 -6.77 -20.35 -14.39
C ALA A 47 -6.57 -21.19 -13.12
N GLY A 48 -6.70 -20.59 -11.94
CA GLY A 48 -6.62 -21.28 -10.65
C GLY A 48 -7.66 -22.38 -10.50
N ILE A 49 -8.91 -22.14 -10.89
CA ILE A 49 -9.98 -23.16 -10.84
C ILE A 49 -9.66 -24.33 -11.79
N ILE A 50 -9.15 -24.04 -13.01
CA ILE A 50 -8.77 -25.08 -13.97
C ILE A 50 -7.61 -25.93 -13.40
N ILE A 51 -6.58 -25.29 -12.85
CA ILE A 51 -5.43 -25.97 -12.24
C ILE A 51 -5.89 -26.85 -11.08
N ILE A 52 -6.76 -26.34 -10.21
CA ILE A 52 -7.35 -27.10 -9.10
C ILE A 52 -8.06 -28.36 -9.62
N PHE A 53 -8.91 -28.23 -10.65
CA PHE A 53 -9.62 -29.37 -11.22
C PHE A 53 -8.68 -30.42 -11.80
N VAL A 54 -7.66 -29.97 -12.54
CA VAL A 54 -6.67 -30.87 -13.17
C VAL A 54 -5.83 -31.57 -12.10
N ASN A 55 -5.33 -30.84 -11.10
CA ASN A 55 -4.52 -31.41 -10.01
C ASN A 55 -5.34 -32.35 -9.14
N PHE A 56 -6.61 -32.03 -8.89
CA PHE A 56 -7.51 -32.87 -8.10
C PHE A 56 -7.81 -34.19 -8.81
N ILE A 57 -8.35 -34.14 -10.03
CA ILE A 57 -8.75 -35.35 -10.78
C ILE A 57 -7.52 -36.13 -11.22
N GLY A 58 -6.51 -35.44 -11.76
CA GLY A 58 -5.27 -36.05 -12.21
C GLY A 58 -4.49 -36.68 -11.06
N GLY A 59 -4.41 -35.97 -9.92
CA GLY A 59 -3.77 -36.45 -8.70
C GLY A 59 -4.42 -37.73 -8.18
N ILE A 60 -5.74 -37.75 -8.04
CA ILE A 60 -6.47 -38.97 -7.60
C ILE A 60 -6.27 -40.12 -8.58
N SER A 61 -6.39 -39.85 -9.89
CA SER A 61 -6.23 -40.87 -10.93
C SER A 61 -4.83 -41.50 -10.90
N VAL A 62 -3.79 -40.69 -10.76
CA VAL A 62 -2.40 -41.16 -10.64
C VAL A 62 -2.15 -41.84 -9.29
N GLY A 63 -2.72 -41.33 -8.20
CA GLY A 63 -2.64 -41.92 -6.87
C GLY A 63 -3.21 -43.34 -6.82
N MET A 64 -4.35 -43.56 -7.46
CA MET A 64 -4.97 -44.89 -7.53
C MET A 64 -4.26 -45.81 -8.51
N THR A 65 -3.90 -45.33 -9.71
CA THR A 65 -3.34 -46.20 -10.77
C THR A 65 -1.86 -46.50 -10.60
N ARG A 66 -1.05 -45.54 -10.17
CA ARG A 66 0.42 -45.68 -10.05
C ARG A 66 0.89 -45.91 -8.62
N HIS A 67 0.25 -45.29 -7.65
CA HIS A 67 0.64 -45.42 -6.23
C HIS A 67 -0.17 -46.47 -5.48
N GLY A 68 -1.15 -47.12 -6.12
CA GLY A 68 -1.96 -48.18 -5.53
C GLY A 68 -2.78 -47.73 -4.32
N MET A 69 -3.01 -46.41 -4.17
CA MET A 69 -3.77 -45.87 -3.06
C MET A 69 -5.25 -46.23 -3.21
N ASP A 70 -5.91 -46.54 -2.10
CA ASP A 70 -7.36 -46.62 -2.10
C ASP A 70 -7.97 -45.22 -2.35
N LEU A 71 -9.22 -45.19 -2.80
CA LEU A 71 -9.91 -43.95 -3.18
C LEU A 71 -9.97 -42.94 -2.02
N SER A 72 -10.16 -43.40 -0.78
CA SER A 72 -10.27 -42.52 0.40
C SER A 72 -8.92 -41.85 0.70
N SER A 73 -7.84 -42.64 0.70
CA SER A 73 -6.48 -42.13 0.92
C SER A 73 -6.04 -41.17 -0.20
N ALA A 74 -6.36 -41.49 -1.46
CA ALA A 74 -6.08 -40.63 -2.61
C ALA A 74 -6.86 -39.31 -2.51
N LEU A 75 -8.16 -39.35 -2.18
CA LEU A 75 -8.97 -38.15 -1.97
C LEU A 75 -8.37 -37.26 -0.89
N SER A 76 -8.08 -37.80 0.30
CA SER A 76 -7.52 -37.00 1.40
C SER A 76 -6.22 -36.30 1.02
N THR A 77 -5.28 -37.05 0.42
CA THR A 77 -3.94 -36.56 0.08
C THR A 77 -3.99 -35.50 -1.02
N TYR A 78 -4.63 -35.81 -2.14
CA TYR A 78 -4.64 -34.91 -3.30
C TYR A 78 -5.60 -33.72 -3.10
N THR A 79 -6.62 -33.82 -2.26
CA THR A 79 -7.41 -32.64 -1.83
C THR A 79 -6.50 -31.66 -1.07
N MET A 80 -5.75 -32.13 -0.08
CA MET A 80 -4.87 -31.27 0.74
C MET A 80 -3.79 -30.60 -0.11
N LEU A 81 -3.14 -31.37 -1.00
CA LEU A 81 -2.13 -30.83 -1.93
C LEU A 81 -2.72 -29.79 -2.88
N THR A 82 -3.92 -30.04 -3.42
CA THR A 82 -4.57 -29.12 -4.37
C THR A 82 -4.99 -27.81 -3.70
N ILE A 83 -5.50 -27.87 -2.46
CA ILE A 83 -5.83 -26.66 -1.68
C ILE A 83 -4.54 -25.88 -1.39
N GLY A 84 -3.47 -26.57 -1.00
CA GLY A 84 -2.16 -25.95 -0.77
C GLY A 84 -1.63 -25.21 -1.99
N ASP A 85 -1.68 -25.85 -3.17
CA ASP A 85 -1.26 -25.25 -4.44
C ASP A 85 -2.06 -23.99 -4.79
N GLY A 86 -3.39 -24.04 -4.64
CA GLY A 86 -4.26 -22.88 -4.84
C GLY A 86 -3.92 -21.70 -3.92
N LEU A 87 -3.65 -21.97 -2.64
CA LEU A 87 -3.27 -20.93 -1.68
C LEU A 87 -1.89 -20.33 -1.98
N VAL A 88 -0.90 -21.16 -2.36
CA VAL A 88 0.45 -20.72 -2.70
C VAL A 88 0.47 -19.87 -3.97
N ALA A 89 -0.40 -20.15 -4.95
CA ALA A 89 -0.53 -19.35 -6.17
C ALA A 89 -1.25 -18.01 -5.94
N GLN A 90 -2.31 -18.00 -5.13
CA GLN A 90 -3.19 -16.82 -5.00
C GLN A 90 -2.66 -15.74 -4.06
N ILE A 91 -2.00 -16.11 -2.96
CA ILE A 91 -1.51 -15.12 -1.99
C ILE A 91 -0.52 -14.14 -2.67
N PRO A 92 0.50 -14.59 -3.43
CA PRO A 92 1.41 -13.68 -4.14
C PRO A 92 0.71 -12.87 -5.23
N ALA A 93 -0.21 -13.49 -5.99
CA ALA A 93 -0.94 -12.82 -7.06
C ALA A 93 -1.75 -11.62 -6.52
N LEU A 94 -2.45 -11.82 -5.39
CA LEU A 94 -3.20 -10.76 -4.72
C LEU A 94 -2.27 -9.63 -4.23
N LEU A 95 -1.14 -9.97 -3.61
CA LEU A 95 -0.17 -8.98 -3.13
C LEU A 95 0.42 -8.14 -4.28
N ILE A 96 0.73 -8.78 -5.42
CA ILE A 96 1.22 -8.09 -6.63
C ILE A 96 0.13 -7.16 -7.17
N ALA A 97 -1.12 -7.63 -7.28
CA ALA A 97 -2.23 -6.82 -7.79
C ALA A 97 -2.50 -5.58 -6.92
N ILE A 98 -2.52 -5.74 -5.59
CA ILE A 98 -2.69 -4.62 -4.65
C ILE A 98 -1.51 -3.65 -4.76
N SER A 99 -0.28 -4.16 -4.82
CA SER A 99 0.92 -3.34 -4.95
C SER A 99 0.92 -2.53 -6.26
N ALA A 100 0.57 -3.17 -7.37
CA ALA A 100 0.45 -2.51 -8.68
C ALA A 100 -0.66 -1.44 -8.66
N GLY A 101 -1.83 -1.76 -8.10
CA GLY A 101 -2.93 -0.79 -7.94
C GLY A 101 -2.54 0.41 -7.08
N PHE A 102 -1.77 0.20 -6.01
CA PHE A 102 -1.23 1.27 -5.17
C PHE A 102 -0.21 2.15 -5.91
N ILE A 103 0.65 1.55 -6.73
CA ILE A 103 1.62 2.31 -7.54
C ILE A 103 0.88 3.18 -8.55
N VAL A 104 -0.03 2.60 -9.34
CA VAL A 104 -0.75 3.29 -10.43
C VAL A 104 -1.58 4.47 -9.93
N THR A 105 -2.15 4.40 -8.72
CA THR A 105 -2.96 5.48 -8.14
C THR A 105 -2.15 6.67 -7.61
N ARG A 106 -0.82 6.60 -7.53
CA ARG A 106 0.04 7.65 -6.96
C ARG A 106 1.00 8.34 -7.95
N VAL A 107 1.11 7.89 -9.20
CA VAL A 107 2.19 8.33 -10.13
C VAL A 107 2.05 9.77 -10.66
N ASN A 108 0.95 10.48 -10.36
CA ASN A 108 0.67 11.77 -11.03
C ASN A 108 1.05 13.03 -10.23
N GLY A 109 1.83 12.91 -9.13
CA GLY A 109 1.97 14.01 -8.15
C GLY A 109 3.34 14.69 -8.00
N ASP A 110 4.46 13.95 -8.05
CA ASP A 110 5.77 14.48 -7.67
C ASP A 110 6.88 13.94 -8.56
N SER A 111 7.86 14.78 -8.87
CA SER A 111 9.09 14.43 -9.62
C SER A 111 10.05 13.51 -8.84
N ASP A 112 9.64 13.01 -7.69
CA ASP A 112 10.46 12.21 -6.79
C ASP A 112 10.21 10.71 -6.98
N ASN A 113 11.21 9.90 -6.64
CA ASN A 113 11.13 8.45 -6.83
C ASN A 113 10.06 7.85 -5.89
N MET A 114 8.87 7.61 -6.45
CA MET A 114 7.71 7.01 -5.79
C MET A 114 8.07 5.75 -4.98
N GLY A 115 8.91 4.86 -5.50
CA GLY A 115 9.36 3.67 -4.79
C GLY A 115 10.16 3.99 -3.52
N ARG A 116 11.02 5.02 -3.58
CA ARG A 116 11.77 5.50 -2.41
C ARG A 116 10.85 6.09 -1.35
N ASN A 117 9.83 6.84 -1.75
CA ASN A 117 8.86 7.42 -0.83
C ASN A 117 8.00 6.35 -0.14
N ILE A 118 7.58 5.32 -0.86
CA ILE A 118 6.90 4.16 -0.27
C ILE A 118 7.80 3.45 0.73
N MET A 119 9.03 3.11 0.33
CA MET A 119 9.96 2.39 1.19
C MET A 119 10.25 3.18 2.47
N THR A 120 10.43 4.50 2.33
CA THR A 120 10.65 5.40 3.48
C THR A 120 9.43 5.45 4.39
N GLN A 121 8.20 5.46 3.85
CA GLN A 121 6.97 5.44 4.65
C GLN A 121 6.76 4.11 5.38
N LEU A 122 7.00 2.98 4.72
CA LEU A 122 6.86 1.65 5.33
C LEU A 122 7.90 1.45 6.45
N LEU A 123 9.17 1.79 6.18
CA LEU A 123 10.26 1.65 7.16
C LEU A 123 10.19 2.68 8.30
N ASN A 124 9.52 3.82 8.10
CA ASN A 124 9.30 4.79 9.18
C ASN A 124 8.03 4.49 9.99
N ASN A 125 7.17 3.56 9.57
CA ASN A 125 5.97 3.20 10.32
C ASN A 125 6.27 2.08 11.34
N PRO A 126 6.27 2.38 12.66
CA PRO A 126 6.64 1.40 13.68
C PRO A 126 5.67 0.21 13.75
N PHE A 127 4.38 0.43 13.45
CA PHE A 127 3.38 -0.63 13.44
C PHE A 127 3.68 -1.65 12.34
N VAL A 128 4.03 -1.18 11.13
CA VAL A 128 4.39 -2.05 10.00
C VAL A 128 5.61 -2.90 10.37
N LEU A 129 6.68 -2.29 10.91
CA LEU A 129 7.89 -3.02 11.29
C LEU A 129 7.65 -4.14 12.32
N VAL A 130 6.82 -3.89 13.34
CA VAL A 130 6.50 -4.89 14.38
C VAL A 130 5.68 -6.03 13.79
N VAL A 131 4.64 -5.72 13.01
CA VAL A 131 3.81 -6.74 12.37
C VAL A 131 4.66 -7.60 11.44
N THR A 132 5.52 -7.00 10.61
CA THR A 132 6.42 -7.76 9.73
C THR A 132 7.38 -8.62 10.54
N ALA A 133 8.01 -8.11 11.60
CA ALA A 133 8.93 -8.89 12.44
C ALA A 133 8.27 -10.12 13.08
N ILE A 134 7.03 -9.98 13.58
CA ILE A 134 6.22 -11.07 14.15
C ILE A 134 5.83 -12.09 13.07
N LEU A 135 5.43 -11.62 11.89
CA LEU A 135 5.05 -12.49 10.80
C LEU A 135 6.25 -13.30 10.27
N THR A 136 7.41 -12.64 10.13
CA THR A 136 8.66 -13.26 9.71
C THR A 136 9.09 -14.37 10.68
N ILE A 137 9.06 -14.13 12.00
CA ILE A 137 9.42 -15.17 12.96
C ILE A 137 8.41 -16.32 12.96
N SER A 138 7.10 -16.00 12.85
CA SER A 138 6.04 -17.00 12.74
C SER A 138 6.23 -17.91 11.52
N MET A 139 6.60 -17.35 10.36
CA MET A 139 6.91 -18.16 9.17
C MET A 139 8.11 -19.08 9.39
N GLY A 140 9.12 -18.64 10.14
CA GLY A 140 10.28 -19.47 10.47
C GLY A 140 9.96 -20.70 11.34
N THR A 141 8.80 -20.71 12.03
CA THR A 141 8.34 -21.87 12.81
C THR A 141 7.66 -22.95 11.97
N LEU A 142 7.38 -22.66 10.69
CA LEU A 142 6.78 -23.64 9.79
C LEU A 142 7.79 -24.73 9.43
N PRO A 143 7.38 -26.02 9.44
CA PRO A 143 8.25 -27.12 9.08
C PRO A 143 8.72 -26.98 7.63
N GLY A 144 10.03 -27.16 7.39
CA GLY A 144 10.65 -27.02 6.07
C GLY A 144 11.29 -25.66 5.78
N PHE A 145 11.09 -24.63 6.62
CA PHE A 145 11.72 -23.32 6.46
C PHE A 145 13.02 -23.20 7.28
N PRO A 146 14.06 -22.50 6.77
CA PRO A 146 15.32 -22.29 7.48
C PRO A 146 15.16 -21.27 8.63
N LEU A 147 14.76 -21.75 9.81
CA LEU A 147 14.52 -20.92 11.01
C LEU A 147 15.63 -19.89 11.30
N PRO A 148 16.94 -20.20 11.19
CA PRO A 148 17.99 -19.21 11.44
C PRO A 148 17.89 -17.96 10.55
N VAL A 149 17.49 -18.11 9.28
CA VAL A 149 17.35 -16.99 8.34
C VAL A 149 16.21 -16.06 8.77
N PHE A 150 15.07 -16.62 9.13
CA PHE A 150 13.90 -15.86 9.59
C PHE A 150 14.14 -15.18 10.94
N VAL A 151 14.86 -15.83 11.85
CA VAL A 151 15.29 -15.21 13.12
C VAL A 151 16.18 -14.00 12.85
N ILE A 152 17.20 -14.13 11.99
CA ILE A 152 18.10 -13.01 11.65
C ILE A 152 17.31 -11.84 11.06
N LEU A 153 16.40 -12.10 10.11
CA LEU A 153 15.56 -11.07 9.50
C LEU A 153 14.65 -10.39 10.53
N SER A 154 14.01 -11.16 11.41
CA SER A 154 13.14 -10.62 12.47
C SER A 154 13.93 -9.76 13.47
N VAL A 155 15.16 -10.15 13.80
CA VAL A 155 16.07 -9.35 14.64
C VAL A 155 16.43 -8.03 13.95
N VAL A 156 16.78 -8.06 12.66
CA VAL A 156 17.08 -6.83 11.90
C VAL A 156 15.89 -5.87 11.89
N LEU A 157 14.68 -6.37 11.62
CA LEU A 157 13.45 -5.57 11.65
C LEU A 157 13.15 -5.00 13.05
N SER A 158 13.34 -5.79 14.09
CA SER A 158 13.15 -5.38 15.49
C SER A 158 14.16 -4.30 15.92
N VAL A 159 15.41 -4.41 15.46
CA VAL A 159 16.47 -3.41 15.68
C VAL A 159 16.12 -2.10 14.96
N LEU A 160 15.67 -2.17 13.70
CA LEU A 160 15.19 -1.00 12.96
C LEU A 160 14.02 -0.32 13.67
N PHE A 161 13.06 -1.09 14.17
CA PHE A 161 11.95 -0.59 14.98
C PHE A 161 12.46 0.14 16.22
N TYR A 162 13.40 -0.44 16.97
CA TYR A 162 13.96 0.17 18.17
C TYR A 162 14.61 1.54 17.88
N PHE A 163 15.39 1.64 16.80
CA PHE A 163 16.00 2.91 16.39
C PHE A 163 14.95 3.96 16.02
N LYS A 164 13.93 3.58 15.22
CA LYS A 164 12.87 4.49 14.78
C LYS A 164 11.95 4.93 15.92
N PHE A 165 11.62 4.01 16.83
CA PHE A 165 10.83 4.31 18.01
C PHE A 165 11.56 5.28 18.97
N ARG A 166 12.88 5.12 19.10
CA ARG A 166 13.72 6.03 19.89
C ARG A 166 13.84 7.41 19.25
N GLU A 167 13.93 7.49 17.92
CA GLU A 167 13.93 8.74 17.16
C GLU A 167 12.61 9.50 17.36
N ALA A 168 11.47 8.80 17.24
CA ALA A 168 10.15 9.38 17.49
C ALA A 168 10.00 9.93 18.93
N LYS A 169 10.46 9.18 19.94
CA LYS A 169 10.47 9.65 21.34
C LYS A 169 11.40 10.85 21.57
N ARG A 170 12.57 10.89 20.92
CA ARG A 170 13.52 12.01 21.02
C ARG A 170 12.98 13.28 20.37
N SER A 171 12.28 13.16 19.25
CA SER A 171 11.62 14.29 18.59
C SER A 171 10.43 14.82 19.39
N ALA A 172 9.71 13.97 20.11
CA ALA A 172 8.67 14.37 21.05
C ALA A 172 9.21 15.00 22.35
N ALA A 173 10.43 14.65 22.76
CA ALA A 173 11.09 15.15 23.97
C ALA A 173 11.92 16.42 23.75
N LYS A 174 12.13 16.87 22.50
CA LYS A 174 12.67 18.21 22.23
C LYS A 174 11.54 19.22 22.44
N PRO A 175 11.63 20.16 23.39
CA PRO A 175 10.70 21.28 23.42
C PRO A 175 10.79 22.00 22.08
N LYS A 176 9.65 22.37 21.50
CA LYS A 176 9.58 23.28 20.37
C LYS A 176 10.24 24.60 20.78
N THR A 177 11.56 24.70 20.67
CA THR A 177 12.27 25.95 20.80
C THR A 177 11.79 26.82 19.66
N SER A 178 10.95 27.78 20.02
CA SER A 178 10.58 28.96 19.26
C SER A 178 11.63 29.32 18.20
N LYS A 179 11.25 29.16 16.95
CA LYS A 179 11.74 30.00 15.86
C LYS A 179 10.51 30.62 15.23
N GLY A 180 10.22 31.86 15.59
CA GLY A 180 9.28 32.67 14.84
C GLY A 180 8.41 33.68 15.58
N GLU A 181 8.62 33.97 16.86
CA GLU A 181 8.02 35.17 17.47
C GLU A 181 9.09 35.94 18.21
N GLN A 182 9.72 36.89 17.50
CA GLN A 182 10.31 38.05 18.14
C GLN A 182 9.17 38.75 18.87
N PRO A 183 9.21 38.92 20.20
CA PRO A 183 8.27 39.80 20.85
C PRO A 183 8.59 41.21 20.35
N LEU A 184 7.68 41.78 19.57
CA LEU A 184 7.68 43.21 19.24
C LEU A 184 7.89 43.98 20.55
N SER A 185 8.92 44.81 20.55
CA SER A 185 9.22 45.76 21.62
C SER A 185 7.94 46.51 22.01
N ILE A 186 7.71 46.67 23.31
CA ILE A 186 6.57 47.41 23.88
C ILE A 186 6.47 48.84 23.28
N GLU A 187 7.57 49.37 22.77
CA GLU A 187 7.65 50.65 22.05
C GLU A 187 6.88 50.66 20.71
N GLU A 188 6.77 49.53 20.02
CA GLU A 188 6.15 49.43 18.69
C GLU A 188 4.63 49.25 18.78
N LYS A 189 4.14 48.56 19.82
CA LYS A 189 2.70 48.50 20.14
C LYS A 189 2.11 49.87 20.50
N ARG A 190 2.89 50.78 21.14
CA ARG A 190 2.42 52.15 21.41
C ARG A 190 2.29 53.00 20.14
N ARG A 191 3.13 52.80 19.12
CA ARG A 191 3.04 53.56 17.87
C ARG A 191 1.88 53.15 16.97
N VAL A 192 1.44 51.89 17.04
CA VAL A 192 0.29 51.41 16.25
C VAL A 192 -1.04 51.87 16.84
N VAL A 193 -1.19 51.84 18.17
CA VAL A 193 -2.45 52.22 18.84
C VAL A 193 -2.77 53.72 18.71
N VAL A 194 -1.75 54.59 18.69
CA VAL A 194 -1.97 56.05 18.55
C VAL A 194 -2.36 56.44 17.11
N ARG A 195 -2.04 55.61 16.10
CA ARG A 195 -2.28 55.94 14.69
C ARG A 195 -3.67 55.56 14.18
N THR A 196 -4.42 54.75 14.93
CA THR A 196 -5.76 54.28 14.53
C THR A 196 -6.93 55.10 15.07
N ASP A 197 -6.70 56.16 15.85
CA ASP A 197 -7.76 56.91 16.54
C ASP A 197 -8.05 58.32 15.96
N TRP A 198 -7.75 58.58 14.69
CA TRP A 198 -7.96 59.90 14.07
C TRP A 198 -8.69 59.91 12.72
N ARG A 199 -9.43 58.85 12.37
CA ARG A 199 -10.17 58.79 11.09
C ARG A 199 -11.66 58.46 11.19
N SER A 200 -12.28 58.80 12.32
CA SER A 200 -13.73 58.76 12.48
C SER A 200 -14.24 59.96 13.27
N ARG A 201 -14.18 61.14 12.66
CA ARG A 201 -15.18 62.22 12.75
C ARG A 201 -15.20 62.97 11.44
#